data_AF-A0A436VV98-F1
#
_entry.id   AF-A0A436VV98-F1
#
_cell.length_a   1.000
_cell.length_b   1.000
_cell.length_c   1.000
_cell.angle_alpha   90.00
_cell.angle_beta   90.00
_cell.angle_gamma   90.00
#
_symmetry.space_group_name_H-M   'P 1'
#
loop_
_entity.id
_entity.type
_entity.pdbx_description
1 polymer ?
#
loop_
_entity_poly.entity_id
_entity_poly.type
_entity_poly.pdbx_seq_one_letter_code
_entity_poly.pdbx_strand_id
1 'polypeptide(L)'
;LYGENGSVIAKTFNPWYFRASEVDIFHEKDATSRKPLGADGHFFRRQIEGLADTVLDGKPMRGANVEDGLASIRAMVAIARSVESGERVEIASVTGAV
;
A
#
# COMPACT_ATOMS: atom_id res chain seq x y z
N LEU A 1 -2.12 6.56 10.68
CA LEU A 1 -0.65 6.74 10.63
C LEU A 1 -0.31 7.93 11.51
N TYR A 2 0.55 7.74 12.51
CA TYR A 2 0.99 8.81 13.40
C TYR A 2 2.44 9.17 13.07
N GLY A 3 2.73 10.46 12.99
CA GLY A 3 4.08 10.98 12.80
C GLY A 3 4.37 12.09 13.81
N GLU A 4 5.60 12.57 13.79
CA GLU A 4 6.08 13.59 14.75
C GLU A 4 5.40 14.95 14.61
N ASN A 5 4.69 15.22 13.51
CA ASN A 5 4.10 16.53 13.19
C ASN A 5 2.60 16.46 12.86
N GLY A 6 1.94 15.36 13.23
CA GLY A 6 0.52 15.15 12.96
C GLY A 6 0.16 13.71 12.64
N SER A 7 -0.99 13.53 11.98
CA SER A 7 -1.50 12.19 11.70
C SER A 7 -2.30 12.12 10.41
N VAL A 8 -2.41 10.92 9.85
CA VAL A 8 -3.23 10.62 8.67
C VAL A 8 -4.17 9.48 9.00
N ILE A 9 -5.47 9.71 8.77
CA ILE A 9 -6.50 8.69 8.79
C ILE A 9 -6.95 8.46 7.35
N ALA A 10 -6.84 7.22 6.88
CA ALA A 10 -7.25 6.83 5.53
C ALA A 10 -8.29 5.72 5.59
N LYS A 11 -9.43 5.94 4.94
CA LYS A 11 -10.45 4.93 4.70
C LYS A 11 -10.36 4.49 3.25
N THR A 12 -9.80 3.30 3.05
CA THR A 12 -9.73 2.66 1.74
C THR A 12 -10.91 1.70 1.59
N PHE A 13 -11.62 1.82 0.47
CA PHE A 13 -12.76 0.98 0.17
C PHE A 13 -12.33 -0.30 -0.54
N ASN A 14 -13.17 -1.32 -0.49
CA ASN A 14 -12.99 -2.46 -1.36
C ASN A 14 -12.91 -1.96 -2.82
N PRO A 15 -11.87 -2.37 -3.58
CA PRO A 15 -11.68 -1.87 -4.92
C PRO A 15 -12.95 -2.01 -5.78
N TRP A 16 -13.72 -3.11 -5.71
CA TRP A 16 -14.91 -3.30 -6.55
C TRP A 16 -15.95 -2.16 -6.57
N TYR A 17 -15.91 -1.22 -5.60
CA TYR A 17 -16.77 -0.03 -5.57
C TYR A 17 -16.29 1.17 -6.40
N PHE A 18 -15.13 1.11 -7.07
CA PHE A 18 -14.58 2.21 -7.89
C PHE A 18 -14.52 3.55 -7.14
N ARG A 19 -14.27 3.49 -5.83
CA ARG A 19 -14.27 4.64 -4.94
C ARG A 19 -12.86 4.92 -4.45
N ALA A 20 -12.40 6.16 -4.66
CA ALA A 20 -11.13 6.62 -4.11
C ALA A 20 -11.16 6.60 -2.58
N SER A 21 -9.98 6.39 -1.97
CA SER A 21 -9.85 6.46 -0.51
C SER A 21 -10.19 7.85 0.01
N GLU A 22 -10.81 7.90 1.18
CA GLU A 22 -10.98 9.15 1.91
C GLU A 22 -9.81 9.32 2.86
N VAL A 23 -9.10 10.45 2.74
CA VAL A 23 -7.91 10.74 3.53
C VAL A 23 -8.10 12.05 4.28
N ASP A 24 -7.93 12.02 5.59
CA ASP A 24 -7.86 13.19 6.45
C ASP A 24 -6.44 13.31 7.01
N ILE A 25 -5.83 14.48 6.81
CA ILE A 25 -4.46 14.79 7.21
C ILE A 25 -4.53 15.88 8.28
N PHE A 26 -4.21 15.52 9.51
CA PHE A 26 -4.07 16.46 10.61
C PHE A 26 -2.64 17.00 10.68
N HIS A 27 -2.51 18.32 10.76
CA HIS A 27 -1.26 19.05 10.95
C HIS A 27 -1.22 19.66 12.35
N GLU A 28 -0.23 19.26 13.16
CA GLU A 28 -0.14 19.75 14.55
C GLU A 28 0.24 21.23 14.63
N LYS A 29 1.14 21.68 13.74
CA LYS A 29 1.72 23.04 13.74
C LYS A 29 0.69 24.17 13.77
N ASP A 30 -0.49 23.94 13.17
CA ASP A 30 -1.56 24.92 13.00
C ASP A 30 -2.92 24.36 13.44
N ALA A 31 -2.94 23.16 14.02
CA ALA A 31 -4.14 22.45 14.44
C ALA A 31 -5.22 22.36 13.34
N THR A 32 -4.82 22.16 12.08
CA THR A 32 -5.74 22.05 10.94
C THR A 32 -5.80 20.66 10.34
N SER A 33 -6.93 20.36 9.69
CA SER A 33 -7.12 19.15 8.89
C SER A 33 -7.30 19.50 7.41
N ARG A 34 -6.69 18.69 6.54
CA ARG A 34 -6.85 18.78 5.09
C ARG A 34 -7.35 17.45 4.54
N LYS A 35 -8.39 17.50 3.71
CA LYS A 35 -8.92 16.37 2.95
C LYS A 35 -8.59 16.51 1.47
N PRO A 36 -7.60 15.79 0.92
CA PRO A 36 -7.34 15.77 -0.51
C PRO A 36 -8.54 15.23 -1.31
N LEU A 37 -8.72 15.74 -2.52
CA LEU A 37 -9.73 15.22 -3.46
C LEU A 37 -9.35 13.82 -3.94
N GLY A 38 -10.23 12.84 -3.70
CA GLY A 38 -10.14 11.51 -4.29
C GLY A 38 -10.71 11.49 -5.71
N ALA A 39 -10.01 12.10 -6.66
CA ALA A 39 -10.54 12.39 -8.00
C ALA A 39 -10.80 11.15 -8.89
N ASP A 40 -10.06 10.06 -8.68
CA ASP A 40 -10.18 8.84 -9.49
C ASP A 40 -10.12 7.58 -8.62
N GLY A 41 -11.22 6.82 -8.64
CA GLY A 41 -11.37 5.54 -7.96
C GLY A 41 -11.29 4.32 -8.87
N HIS A 42 -11.00 4.47 -10.17
CA HIS A 42 -10.92 3.35 -11.11
C HIS A 42 -9.54 2.65 -11.10
N PHE A 43 -9.18 2.03 -9.97
CA PHE A 43 -7.87 1.38 -9.76
C PHE A 43 -7.56 0.27 -10.78
N PHE A 44 -8.53 -0.53 -11.25
CA PHE A 44 -8.28 -1.54 -12.29
C PHE A 44 -7.86 -0.89 -13.62
N ARG A 45 -8.56 0.17 -14.04
CA ARG A 45 -8.18 0.95 -15.23
C ARG A 45 -6.79 1.53 -15.05
N ARG A 46 -6.54 2.17 -13.89
CA ARG A 46 -5.26 2.81 -13.54
C ARG A 46 -4.09 1.83 -13.53
N GLN A 47 -4.31 0.59 -13.09
CA GLN A 47 -3.28 -0.46 -13.11
C GLN A 47 -2.89 -0.85 -14.55
N ILE A 48 -3.88 -1.00 -15.44
CA ILE A 48 -3.64 -1.31 -16.84
C ILE A 48 -2.97 -0.14 -17.56
N GLU A 49 -3.43 1.09 -17.32
CA GLU A 49 -2.80 2.31 -17.84
C GLU A 49 -1.33 2.43 -17.39
N GLY A 50 -1.06 2.18 -16.10
CA GLY A 50 0.31 2.21 -15.56
C GLY A 50 1.23 1.14 -16.16
N LEU A 51 0.70 -0.05 -16.41
CA LEU A 51 1.43 -1.10 -17.12
C LEU A 51 1.73 -0.70 -18.58
N ALA A 52 0.73 -0.17 -19.29
CA ALA A 52 0.88 0.27 -20.67
C ALA A 52 1.93 1.39 -20.78
N ASP A 53 1.87 2.40 -19.90
CA ASP A 53 2.86 3.47 -19.79
C ASP A 53 4.28 2.92 -19.60
N THR A 54 4.44 1.87 -18.79
CA THR A 54 5.74 1.25 -18.53
C THR A 54 6.26 0.52 -19.77
N VAL A 55 5.40 -0.26 -20.43
CA VAL A 55 5.79 -1.10 -21.58
C VAL A 55 6.03 -0.28 -22.84
N LEU A 56 5.16 0.71 -23.11
CA LEU A 56 5.18 1.47 -24.34
C LEU A 56 6.15 2.65 -24.29
N ASP A 57 6.22 3.34 -23.14
CA ASP A 57 6.98 4.58 -23.00
C ASP A 57 8.20 4.45 -22.07
N GLY A 58 8.43 3.29 -21.47
CA GLY A 58 9.52 3.10 -20.50
C GLY A 58 9.34 3.91 -19.21
N LYS A 59 8.12 4.37 -18.91
CA LYS A 59 7.83 5.12 -17.68
C LYS A 59 8.03 4.22 -16.44
N PRO A 60 8.32 4.80 -15.26
CA PRO A 60 8.38 4.03 -14.03
C PRO A 60 7.05 3.29 -13.74
N MET A 61 7.15 2.05 -13.24
CA MET A 61 5.98 1.24 -12.85
C MET A 61 5.16 1.98 -11.78
N ARG A 62 3.91 2.31 -12.13
CA ARG A 62 2.94 2.94 -11.24
C ARG A 62 1.96 1.89 -10.72
N GLY A 63 2.40 1.12 -9.73
CA GLY A 63 1.65 0.02 -9.14
C GLY A 63 2.60 -1.00 -8.50
N ALA A 64 2.03 -2.06 -7.93
CA ALA A 64 2.83 -3.16 -7.41
C ALA A 64 3.55 -3.89 -8.54
N ASN A 65 4.83 -4.19 -8.33
CA ASN A 65 5.66 -4.99 -9.22
C ASN A 65 5.93 -6.40 -8.63
N VAL A 66 6.83 -7.15 -9.26
CA VAL A 66 7.20 -8.51 -8.80
C VAL A 66 7.83 -8.52 -7.40
N GLU A 67 8.68 -7.54 -7.09
CA GLU A 67 9.34 -7.43 -5.79
C GLU A 67 8.32 -7.15 -4.68
N ASP A 68 7.33 -6.31 -4.95
CA ASP A 68 6.21 -6.05 -4.02
C ASP A 68 5.41 -7.33 -3.74
N GLY A 69 5.20 -8.15 -4.77
CA GLY A 69 4.58 -9.47 -4.66
C GLY A 69 5.41 -10.41 -3.78
N LEU A 70 6.70 -10.56 -4.07
CA LEU A 70 7.61 -11.41 -3.30
C LEU A 70 7.72 -10.98 -1.83
N ALA A 71 7.79 -9.67 -1.58
CA ALA A 71 7.79 -9.11 -0.22
C ALA A 71 6.49 -9.43 0.53
N SER A 72 5.35 -9.33 -0.15
CA SER A 72 4.04 -9.65 0.42
C SER A 72 3.95 -11.13 0.82
N ILE A 73 4.38 -12.05 -0.05
CA ILE A 73 4.35 -13.49 0.27
C ILE A 73 5.34 -13.81 1.40
N ARG A 74 6.52 -13.19 1.41
CA ARG A 74 7.50 -13.34 2.50
C ARG A 74 6.91 -12.94 3.85
N ALA A 75 6.19 -11.82 3.90
CA ALA A 75 5.51 -11.37 5.11
C ALA A 75 4.42 -12.37 5.54
N MET A 76 3.62 -12.90 4.60
CA MET A 76 2.61 -13.92 4.91
C MET A 76 3.23 -15.18 5.52
N VAL A 77 4.35 -15.66 4.99
CA VAL A 77 5.07 -16.81 5.55
C VAL A 77 5.65 -16.52 6.93
N ALA A 78 6.21 -15.33 7.15
CA ALA A 78 6.69 -14.91 8.47
C ALA A 78 5.57 -14.92 9.51
N ILE A 79 4.38 -14.40 9.14
CA ILE A 79 3.19 -14.40 10.00
C ILE A 79 2.76 -15.83 10.32
N ALA A 80 2.67 -16.71 9.31
CA ALA A 80 2.29 -18.11 9.52
C ALA A 80 3.23 -18.83 10.50
N ARG A 81 4.54 -18.69 10.31
CA ARG A 81 5.56 -19.27 11.22
C ARG A 81 5.50 -18.68 12.63
N SER A 82 5.23 -17.38 12.75
CA SER A 82 5.06 -16.73 14.06
C SER A 82 3.83 -17.26 14.79
N VAL A 83 2.72 -17.49 14.09
CA VAL A 83 1.52 -18.11 14.65
C VAL A 83 1.79 -19.56 15.08
N GLU A 84 2.50 -20.35 14.26
CA GLU A 84 2.81 -21.75 14.56
C GLU A 84 3.77 -21.91 15.76
N SER A 85 4.77 -21.04 15.85
CA SER A 85 5.81 -21.12 16.90
C SER A 85 5.44 -20.37 18.18
N GLY A 86 4.56 -19.37 18.11
CA GLY A 86 4.31 -18.43 19.19
C GLY A 86 5.42 -17.39 19.40
N GLU A 87 6.46 -17.40 18.56
CA GLU A 87 7.65 -16.57 18.70
C GLU A 87 7.69 -15.45 17.65
N ARG A 88 8.51 -14.43 17.92
CA ARG A 88 8.79 -13.35 16.96
C ARG A 88 9.61 -13.90 15.79
N VAL A 89 9.13 -13.68 14.57
CA VAL A 89 9.84 -14.01 13.34
C VAL A 89 10.19 -12.73 12.58
N GLU A 90 11.48 -12.53 12.30
CA GLU A 90 11.95 -11.44 11.44
C GLU A 90 11.61 -11.71 9.97
N ILE A 91 10.92 -10.78 9.30
CA ILE A 91 10.56 -10.95 7.88
C ILE A 91 11.82 -11.15 7.02
N ALA A 92 12.92 -10.47 7.36
CA ALA A 92 14.19 -10.57 6.64
C ALA A 92 14.86 -11.96 6.73
N SER A 93 14.54 -12.77 7.75
CA SER A 93 15.11 -14.11 7.90
C SER A 93 14.37 -15.18 7.08
N VAL A 94 13.24 -14.84 6.47
CA VAL A 94 12.50 -15.75 5.59
C VAL A 94 13.19 -15.80 4.22
N THR A 95 13.87 -16.91 3.96
CA THR A 95 14.58 -17.21 2.71
C THR A 95 14.05 -18.49 2.06
N GLY A 96 14.34 -18.65 0.76
CA GLY A 96 13.99 -19.85 -0.01
C GLY A 96 12.77 -19.63 -0.91
N ALA A 97 12.35 -20.68 -1.62
CA ALA A 97 11.08 -20.67 -2.32
C ALA A 97 9.98 -20.44 -1.28
N VAL A 98 9.24 -19.35 -1.47
CA VAL A 98 8.05 -19.05 -0.69
C VAL A 98 6.90 -19.93 -1.16
#